data_AF-A0A7G5IMI4-F1
#
_entry.id   AF-A0A7G5IMI4-F1
#
_cell.length_a   1.000
_cell.length_b   1.000
_cell.length_c   1.000
_cell.angle_alpha   90.00
_cell.angle_beta   90.00
_cell.angle_gamma   90.00
#
_symmetry.space_group_name_H-M   'P 1'
#
loop_
_entity.id
_entity.type
_entity.pdbx_description
1 polymer ?
#
loop_
_entity_poly.entity_id
_entity_poly.type
_entity_poly.pdbx_seq_one_letter_code
_entity_poly.pdbx_strand_id
1 'polypeptide(L)'
;MTDTPILRTLTLGTLALVASGACMMAAAGPVQAAEAPRATVRYADLDLATSAGRATLDARIRGAARNVCGVDPRNLADLSRQRACMAQAIGHANITLAARATLPQLANQFPTAAQPQS
;
A
#
# COMPACT_ATOMS: atom_id res chain seq x y z
N MET A 1 -56.41 23.14 14.71
CA MET A 1 -56.44 22.56 16.07
C MET A 1 -55.44 21.42 16.05
N THR A 2 -54.23 21.52 16.55
CA THR A 2 -53.56 22.45 17.49
C THR A 2 -52.06 22.24 17.27
N ASP A 3 -51.32 23.28 16.86
CA ASP A 3 -50.41 24.05 17.72
C ASP A 3 -49.15 23.28 18.16
N THR A 4 -48.05 23.56 17.46
CA THR A 4 -46.73 23.63 18.11
C THR A 4 -46.72 24.82 19.06
N PRO A 5 -46.24 24.67 20.30
CA PRO A 5 -45.05 25.45 20.65
C PRO A 5 -44.03 24.67 21.51
N ILE A 6 -42.74 24.73 21.16
CA ILE A 6 -41.73 25.57 21.82
C ILE A 6 -41.66 25.32 23.34
N LEU A 7 -40.51 24.86 23.84
CA LEU A 7 -39.64 25.61 24.78
C LEU A 7 -38.76 24.67 25.63
N ARG A 8 -37.44 24.87 25.49
CA ARG A 8 -36.39 24.86 26.53
C ARG A 8 -36.57 23.93 27.73
N THR A 9 -35.66 22.99 27.87
CA THR A 9 -35.07 22.57 29.16
C THR A 9 -33.85 21.69 28.83
N LEU A 10 -32.65 22.28 28.79
CA LEU A 10 -31.66 22.21 29.88
C LEU A 10 -31.31 20.76 30.28
N THR A 11 -30.17 20.31 29.75
CA THR A 11 -29.11 19.56 30.44
C THR A 11 -29.50 18.90 31.76
N LEU A 12 -29.41 17.57 31.83
CA LEU A 12 -28.56 16.81 32.75
C LEU A 12 -28.79 15.29 32.55
N GLY A 13 -27.69 14.57 32.29
CA GLY A 13 -27.45 13.18 32.71
C GLY A 13 -28.44 12.08 32.30
N THR A 14 -28.01 11.20 31.40
CA THR A 14 -27.80 9.78 31.73
C THR A 14 -27.12 9.04 30.57
N LEU A 15 -26.06 8.34 30.93
CA LEU A 15 -25.25 7.45 30.12
C LEU A 15 -26.11 6.25 29.68
N ALA A 16 -26.39 6.11 28.38
CA ALA A 16 -26.95 4.89 27.81
C ALA A 16 -26.02 4.37 26.72
N LEU A 17 -25.00 3.65 27.16
CA LEU A 17 -24.13 2.82 26.34
C LEU A 17 -24.96 1.60 25.88
N VAL A 18 -25.51 1.62 24.67
CA VAL A 18 -26.11 0.42 24.06
C VAL A 18 -25.27 0.04 22.85
N ALA A 19 -24.36 -0.90 23.10
CA ALA A 19 -23.59 -1.62 22.11
C ALA A 19 -24.52 -2.36 21.14
N SER A 20 -24.57 -1.93 19.90
CA SER A 20 -25.15 -2.70 18.79
C SER A 20 -24.02 -3.11 17.85
N GLY A 21 -23.15 -4.00 18.35
CA GLY A 21 -22.16 -4.69 17.54
C GLY A 21 -22.85 -5.75 16.69
N ALA A 22 -23.35 -5.36 15.52
CA ALA A 22 -23.73 -6.32 14.49
C ALA A 22 -22.43 -6.95 13.95
N CYS A 23 -22.03 -8.07 14.56
CA CYS A 23 -20.97 -8.92 14.04
C CYS A 23 -21.50 -9.57 12.76
N MET A 24 -21.31 -8.88 11.63
CA MET A 24 -21.58 -9.44 10.31
C MET A 24 -20.49 -10.49 10.07
N MET A 25 -20.76 -11.74 10.43
CA MET A 25 -19.95 -12.88 10.01
C MET A 25 -20.08 -13.00 8.49
N ALA A 26 -19.25 -12.25 7.76
CA ALA A 26 -19.01 -12.52 6.36
C ALA A 26 -18.31 -13.87 6.28
N ALA A 27 -19.00 -14.86 5.70
CA ALA A 27 -18.46 -16.17 5.42
C ALA A 27 -17.16 -16.01 4.61
N ALA A 28 -16.02 -16.26 5.26
CA ALA A 28 -14.74 -16.39 4.60
C ALA A 28 -14.76 -17.72 3.83
N GLY A 29 -15.28 -17.70 2.61
CA GLY A 29 -14.96 -18.74 1.64
C GLY A 29 -13.44 -18.76 1.43
N PRO A 30 -12.84 -19.91 1.08
CA PRO A 30 -11.42 -19.98 0.81
C PRO A 30 -11.11 -19.03 -0.34
N VAL A 31 -10.45 -17.90 -0.05
CA VAL A 31 -9.89 -17.04 -1.08
C VAL A 31 -8.78 -17.88 -1.70
N GLN A 32 -9.08 -18.48 -2.85
CA GLN A 32 -8.05 -18.99 -3.73
C GLN A 32 -7.24 -17.75 -4.11
N ALA A 33 -6.13 -17.53 -3.42
CA ALA A 33 -5.23 -16.42 -3.70
C ALA A 33 -4.65 -16.67 -5.09
N ALA A 34 -5.34 -16.18 -6.13
CA ALA A 34 -4.78 -16.12 -7.46
C ALA A 34 -3.44 -15.37 -7.34
N GLU A 35 -2.35 -16.04 -7.67
CA GLU A 35 -1.01 -15.47 -7.61
C GLU A 35 -1.02 -14.20 -8.47
N ALA A 36 -0.96 -13.04 -7.81
CA ALA A 36 -0.99 -11.77 -8.51
C ALA A 36 0.21 -11.69 -9.47
N PRO A 37 0.04 -11.19 -10.71
CA PRO A 37 1.15 -11.11 -11.65
C PRO A 37 2.27 -10.23 -11.09
N ARG A 38 3.51 -10.73 -11.14
CA ARG A 38 4.70 -10.06 -10.57
C ARG A 38 5.78 -9.90 -11.63
N ALA A 39 6.54 -8.82 -11.53
CA ALA A 39 7.73 -8.59 -12.35
C ALA A 39 8.94 -8.28 -11.47
N THR A 40 10.07 -8.92 -11.75
CA THR A 40 11.33 -8.68 -11.05
C THR A 40 12.13 -7.61 -11.78
N VAL A 41 12.49 -6.53 -11.08
CA VAL A 41 13.35 -5.46 -11.60
C VAL A 41 14.74 -5.59 -11.02
N ARG A 42 15.74 -5.80 -11.88
CA ARG A 42 17.16 -5.81 -11.52
C ARG A 42 17.74 -4.39 -11.64
N TYR A 43 18.47 -3.98 -10.61
CA TYR A 43 19.03 -2.63 -10.48
C TYR A 43 20.41 -2.59 -9.84
N ALA A 44 21.07 -3.75 -9.69
CA ALA A 44 22.41 -3.84 -9.09
C ALA A 44 23.50 -3.15 -9.94
N ASP A 45 23.21 -2.86 -11.20
CA ASP A 45 24.05 -2.11 -12.14
C ASP A 45 23.90 -0.59 -11.99
N LEU A 46 22.96 -0.10 -11.18
CA LEU A 46 22.66 1.31 -11.03
C LEU A 46 23.20 1.88 -9.72
N ASP A 47 23.87 3.02 -9.80
CA ASP A 47 24.21 3.81 -8.62
C ASP A 47 23.00 4.65 -8.16
N LEU A 48 22.30 4.15 -7.14
CA LEU A 48 21.13 4.80 -6.56
C LEU A 48 21.46 6.01 -5.68
N ALA A 49 22.75 6.29 -5.41
CA ALA A 49 23.18 7.53 -4.78
C ALA A 49 23.10 8.73 -5.75
N THR A 50 23.04 8.46 -7.06
CA THR A 50 22.95 9.50 -8.09
C THR A 50 21.51 9.74 -8.56
N SER A 51 21.23 10.97 -8.99
CA SER A 51 19.94 11.32 -9.62
C SER A 51 19.71 10.52 -10.90
N ALA A 52 20.75 10.31 -11.71
CA ALA A 52 20.68 9.55 -12.96
C ALA A 52 20.37 8.07 -12.74
N GLY A 53 21.01 7.41 -11.76
CA GLY A 53 20.73 6.02 -11.42
C GLY A 53 19.32 5.83 -10.86
N ARG A 54 18.85 6.76 -10.02
CA ARG A 54 17.45 6.77 -9.54
C ARG A 54 16.44 6.95 -10.66
N ALA A 55 16.68 7.87 -11.59
CA ALA A 55 15.79 8.10 -12.73
C ALA A 55 15.72 6.86 -13.65
N THR A 56 16.86 6.18 -13.83
CA THR A 56 16.93 4.94 -14.62
C THR A 56 16.15 3.81 -13.95
N LEU A 57 16.28 3.65 -12.63
CA LEU A 57 15.50 2.68 -11.87
C LEU A 57 14.00 2.94 -11.98
N ASP A 58 13.59 4.19 -11.80
CA ASP A 58 12.20 4.62 -11.90
C ASP A 58 11.60 4.36 -13.30
N ALA A 59 12.39 4.58 -14.37
CA ALA A 59 12.00 4.20 -15.72
C ALA A 59 11.82 2.67 -15.89
N ARG A 60 12.71 1.87 -15.29
CA ARG A 60 12.61 0.40 -15.31
C ARG A 60 11.38 -0.09 -14.55
N ILE A 61 11.09 0.46 -13.38
CA ILE A 61 9.90 0.13 -12.58
C ILE A 61 8.63 0.44 -13.39
N ARG A 62 8.56 1.61 -14.03
CA ARG A 62 7.43 1.94 -14.93
C ARG A 62 7.28 0.93 -16.08
N GLY A 63 8.40 0.47 -16.66
CA GLY A 63 8.39 -0.57 -17.69
C GLY A 63 7.82 -1.89 -17.17
N ALA A 64 8.30 -2.35 -16.02
CA ALA A 64 7.80 -3.57 -15.39
C ALA A 64 6.33 -3.45 -14.99
N ALA A 65 5.91 -2.31 -14.44
CA ALA A 65 4.52 -2.04 -14.10
C ALA A 65 3.62 -2.08 -15.34
N ARG A 66 4.07 -1.57 -16.50
CA ARG A 66 3.33 -1.70 -17.77
C ARG A 66 3.20 -3.15 -18.21
N ASN A 67 4.22 -3.98 -18.03
CA ASN A 67 4.16 -5.40 -18.41
C ASN A 67 3.17 -6.17 -17.53
N VAL A 68 3.06 -5.83 -16.24
CA VAL A 68 2.12 -6.44 -15.30
C VAL A 68 0.69 -5.93 -15.52
N CYS A 69 0.54 -4.62 -15.74
CA CYS A 69 -0.75 -3.93 -15.83
C CYS A 69 -1.27 -3.75 -17.26
N GLY A 70 -0.63 -4.36 -18.26
CA GLY A 70 -0.97 -4.16 -19.67
C GLY A 70 -2.44 -4.48 -19.95
N VAL A 71 -3.14 -3.55 -20.59
CA VAL A 71 -4.54 -3.70 -21.01
C VAL A 71 -4.68 -3.40 -22.49
N ASP A 72 -5.81 -3.77 -23.09
CA ASP A 72 -6.15 -3.37 -24.45
C ASP A 72 -6.36 -1.84 -24.53
N PRO A 73 -5.57 -1.10 -25.33
CA PRO A 73 -5.65 0.35 -25.41
C PRO A 73 -6.95 0.86 -26.09
N ARG A 74 -7.76 -0.03 -26.67
CA ARG A 74 -8.99 0.34 -27.38
C ARG A 74 -10.17 0.61 -26.45
N ASN A 75 -10.05 0.30 -25.16
CA ASN A 75 -11.11 0.49 -24.18
C ASN A 75 -10.74 1.57 -23.16
N LEU A 76 -11.46 2.70 -23.17
CA LEU A 76 -11.24 3.81 -22.25
C LEU A 76 -11.46 3.41 -20.77
N ALA A 77 -12.37 2.47 -20.49
CA ALA A 77 -12.59 1.97 -19.14
C ALA A 77 -11.38 1.13 -18.65
N ASP A 78 -10.63 0.52 -19.56
CA ASP A 78 -9.40 -0.21 -19.21
C ASP A 78 -8.24 0.74 -18.91
N LEU A 79 -8.21 1.94 -19.50
CA LEU A 79 -7.17 2.93 -19.20
C LEU A 79 -7.21 3.42 -17.75
N SER A 80 -8.39 3.60 -17.16
CA SER A 80 -8.50 4.01 -15.75
C SER A 80 -8.01 2.89 -14.82
N ARG A 81 -8.39 1.64 -15.11
CA ARG A 81 -7.90 0.44 -14.40
C ARG A 81 -6.39 0.27 -14.52
N GLN A 82 -5.83 0.46 -15.73
CA GLN A 82 -4.40 0.41 -15.96
C GLN A 82 -3.65 1.46 -15.13
N ARG A 83 -4.14 2.71 -15.09
CA ARG A 83 -3.51 3.77 -14.28
C ARG A 83 -3.50 3.41 -12.80
N ALA A 84 -4.62 2.90 -12.27
CA ALA A 84 -4.71 2.46 -10.88
C ALA A 84 -3.73 1.32 -10.60
N CYS A 85 -3.67 0.30 -11.46
CA CYS A 85 -2.73 -0.80 -11.35
C CYS A 85 -1.27 -0.32 -11.38
N MET A 86 -0.92 0.57 -12.32
CA MET A 86 0.43 1.12 -12.40
C MET A 86 0.82 1.91 -11.16
N ALA A 87 -0.09 2.74 -10.62
CA ALA A 87 0.14 3.50 -9.39
C ALA A 87 0.39 2.56 -8.20
N GLN A 88 -0.40 1.49 -8.09
CA GLN A 88 -0.21 0.46 -7.06
C GLN A 88 1.14 -0.25 -7.23
N ALA A 89 1.45 -0.73 -8.43
CA ALA A 89 2.70 -1.44 -8.71
C ALA A 89 3.95 -0.59 -8.40
N ILE A 90 3.93 0.69 -8.79
CA ILE A 90 5.02 1.63 -8.49
C ILE A 90 5.11 1.90 -6.97
N GLY A 91 3.97 2.10 -6.30
CA GLY A 91 3.92 2.28 -4.86
C GLY A 91 4.52 1.10 -4.09
N HIS A 92 4.16 -0.13 -4.47
CA HIS A 92 4.72 -1.35 -3.88
C HIS A 92 6.24 -1.47 -4.12
N ALA A 93 6.72 -1.11 -5.32
CA ALA A 93 8.15 -1.11 -5.61
C ALA A 93 8.90 -0.12 -4.70
N ASN A 94 8.38 1.09 -4.53
CA ASN A 94 9.00 2.12 -3.68
C ASN A 94 9.07 1.70 -2.20
N ILE A 95 7.99 1.11 -1.66
CA ILE A 95 7.98 0.59 -0.29
C ILE A 95 9.04 -0.51 -0.11
N THR A 96 9.13 -1.43 -1.08
CA THR A 96 10.11 -2.52 -1.05
C THR A 96 11.55 -1.99 -1.09
N LEU A 97 11.81 -0.98 -1.92
CA LEU A 97 13.12 -0.33 -2.00
C LEU A 97 13.47 0.39 -0.69
N ALA A 98 12.51 1.11 -0.10
CA ALA A 98 12.71 1.80 1.17
C ALA A 98 13.01 0.83 2.32
N ALA A 99 12.27 -0.28 2.41
CA ALA A 99 12.50 -1.34 3.39
C ALA A 99 13.88 -2.00 3.20
N ARG A 100 14.29 -2.24 1.94
CA ARG A 100 15.61 -2.79 1.62
C ARG A 100 16.75 -1.81 1.83
N ALA A 101 16.51 -0.49 1.81
CA ALA A 101 17.54 0.49 2.12
C ALA A 101 17.81 0.55 3.64
N THR A 102 16.77 0.37 4.46
CA THR A 102 16.88 0.45 5.93
C THR A 102 17.52 -0.79 6.56
N LEU A 103 17.27 -1.99 6.03
CA LEU A 103 17.83 -3.24 6.58
C LEU A 103 19.38 -3.33 6.58
N PRO A 104 20.11 -3.08 5.47
CA PRO A 104 21.57 -3.12 5.46
C PRO A 104 22.19 -1.89 6.14
N GLN A 105 21.49 -0.75 6.20
CA GLN A 105 21.98 0.42 6.92
C GLN A 105 22.00 0.19 8.44
N LEU A 106 20.99 -0.50 8.98
CA LEU A 106 20.98 -0.91 10.38
C LEU A 106 22.13 -1.89 10.67
N ALA A 107 22.37 -2.88 9.81
CA ALA A 107 23.48 -3.82 9.97
C ALA A 107 24.87 -3.15 9.89
N ASN A 108 25.04 -2.12 9.06
CA ASN A 108 26.29 -1.35 8.98
C ASN A 108 26.49 -0.34 10.12
N GLN A 109 25.44 0.01 10.87
CA GLN A 109 25.50 0.91 12.03
C GLN A 109 25.82 0.21 13.35
N PHE A 110 25.69 -1.12 13.42
CA PHE A 110 26.25 -1.91 14.50
C PHE A 110 27.66 -2.35 14.07
N PRO A 111 28.74 -1.63 14.41
CA PRO A 111 30.09 -2.15 14.20
C PRO A 111 30.14 -3.52 14.87
N THR A 112 30.52 -4.53 14.09
CA THR A 112 30.60 -5.94 14.48
C THR A 112 31.60 -6.10 15.62
N ALA A 113 31.22 -5.76 16.85
CA ALA A 113 31.96 -6.15 18.03
C ALA A 113 31.68 -7.64 18.27
N ALA A 114 32.66 -8.45 17.89
CA ALA A 114 32.88 -9.80 18.35
C ALA A 114 31.76 -10.83 18.04
N GLN A 115 31.92 -11.56 16.93
CA GLN A 115 31.51 -12.96 16.90
C GLN A 115 32.55 -13.78 17.68
N PRO A 116 32.22 -14.42 18.82
CA PRO A 116 33.06 -15.49 19.35
C PRO A 116 32.82 -16.72 18.48
N GLN A 117 33.87 -17.20 17.81
CA GLN A 117 33.87 -18.52 17.20
C GLN A 117 34.13 -19.52 18.32
N SER A 118 33.21 -20.46 18.53
CA SER A 118 33.35 -21.62 19.43
C SER A 118 33.32 -22.89 18.62
#